data_AF-A0A1M5UMD6-F1
#
_entry.id   AF-A0A1M5UMD6-F1
#
_cell.length_a   1.000
_cell.length_b   1.000
_cell.length_c   1.000
_cell.angle_alpha   90.00
_cell.angle_beta   90.00
_cell.angle_gamma   90.00
#
_symmetry.space_group_name_H-M   'P 1'
#
loop_
_entity.id
_entity.type
_entity.pdbx_description
1 polymer ?
#
loop_
_entity_poly.entity_id
_entity_poly.type
_entity_poly.pdbx_seq_one_letter_code
_entity_poly.pdbx_strand_id
1 'polypeptide(L)'
;MTDRATAADDERGGDANGLIEGESSAVEASGRPYLLGAGGTVTLFAAAAGYVVAANNEVDAVTVFDLVTLPGSPAAMAVYGGVLSALILSALFGLVAVASRFDDDAVN
;
A
#
# COMPACT_ATOMS: atom_id res chain seq x y z
N MET A 1 -62.99 -40.22 -21.86
CA MET A 1 -62.65 -38.87 -22.33
C MET A 1 -61.71 -38.29 -21.29
N THR A 2 -60.41 -38.53 -21.48
CA THR A 2 -59.40 -37.51 -21.87
C THR A 2 -58.85 -36.90 -20.57
N ASP A 3 -57.59 -37.00 -20.17
CA ASP A 3 -56.36 -37.08 -20.93
C ASP A 3 -55.24 -37.71 -20.08
N ARG A 4 -54.31 -38.40 -20.74
CA ARG A 4 -53.06 -38.91 -20.17
C ARG A 4 -51.97 -38.49 -21.13
N ALA A 5 -51.30 -37.39 -20.84
CA ALA A 5 -49.90 -37.11 -21.13
C ALA A 5 -49.68 -35.59 -21.14
N THR A 6 -48.80 -35.12 -20.26
CA THR A 6 -47.69 -34.18 -20.54
C THR A 6 -47.12 -33.78 -19.18
N ALA A 7 -45.92 -34.26 -18.85
CA ALA A 7 -44.72 -33.43 -18.75
C ALA A 7 -44.68 -32.72 -17.38
N ALA A 8 -43.93 -33.25 -16.42
CA ALA A 8 -42.49 -33.01 -16.26
C ALA A 8 -42.20 -31.55 -15.84
N ASP A 9 -41.19 -31.43 -14.97
CA ASP A 9 -40.58 -30.21 -14.43
C ASP A 9 -41.26 -29.73 -13.13
N ASP A 10 -40.86 -30.23 -11.97
CA ASP A 10 -39.57 -29.99 -11.29
C ASP A 10 -39.39 -28.52 -10.86
N GLU A 11 -40.37 -27.96 -10.14
CA GLU A 11 -40.16 -26.75 -9.35
C GLU A 11 -39.76 -27.11 -7.91
N ARG A 12 -38.69 -27.90 -7.82
CA ARG A 12 -37.86 -28.03 -6.63
C ARG A 12 -36.58 -27.18 -6.79
N GLY A 13 -36.71 -25.97 -7.33
CA GLY A 13 -35.74 -24.89 -7.10
C GLY A 13 -36.19 -24.16 -5.84
N GLY A 14 -35.73 -24.51 -4.64
CA GLY A 14 -34.31 -24.58 -4.37
C GLY A 14 -33.70 -23.22 -4.70
N ASP A 15 -34.14 -22.17 -4.00
CA ASP A 15 -33.45 -20.87 -3.90
C ASP A 15 -32.08 -21.10 -3.25
N ALA A 16 -31.23 -21.86 -3.94
CA ALA A 16 -29.81 -22.03 -3.63
C ALA A 16 -29.04 -20.75 -3.94
N ASN A 17 -29.69 -19.79 -4.60
CA ASN A 17 -29.11 -18.49 -4.88
C ASN A 17 -29.13 -17.54 -3.66
N GLY A 18 -30.01 -17.79 -2.68
CA GLY A 18 -30.12 -16.96 -1.46
C GLY A 18 -29.25 -17.41 -0.28
N LEU A 19 -28.51 -18.52 -0.41
CA LEU A 19 -27.65 -19.06 0.66
C LEU A 19 -26.14 -18.85 0.39
N ILE A 20 -25.79 -18.36 -0.81
CA ILE A 20 -24.42 -17.91 -1.16
C ILE A 20 -24.37 -16.37 -1.24
N GLU A 21 -25.44 -15.66 -0.93
CA GLU A 21 -25.35 -14.30 -0.42
C GLU A 21 -25.08 -14.36 1.09
N GLY A 22 -24.08 -15.15 1.47
CA GLY A 22 -23.33 -14.83 2.67
C GLY A 22 -22.85 -13.42 2.43
N GLU A 23 -23.33 -12.50 3.25
CA GLU A 23 -22.86 -11.14 3.37
C GLU A 23 -21.34 -11.17 3.47
N SER A 24 -20.65 -11.25 2.33
CA SER A 24 -19.45 -10.48 2.15
C SER A 24 -19.96 -9.04 2.18
N SER A 25 -20.23 -8.56 3.39
CA SER A 25 -19.57 -7.34 3.77
C SER A 25 -18.09 -7.61 3.52
N ALA A 26 -17.69 -7.48 2.25
CA ALA A 26 -16.40 -7.01 1.91
C ALA A 26 -16.35 -5.72 2.70
N VAL A 27 -15.87 -5.81 3.94
CA VAL A 27 -15.04 -4.77 4.51
C VAL A 27 -14.08 -4.52 3.37
N GLU A 28 -14.36 -3.47 2.60
CA GLU A 28 -13.62 -3.07 1.43
C GLU A 28 -12.19 -3.00 1.94
N ALA A 29 -11.43 -4.06 1.70
CA ALA A 29 -10.21 -4.34 2.44
C ALA A 29 -9.17 -3.41 1.83
N SER A 30 -9.22 -2.15 2.27
CA SER A 30 -8.36 -1.11 1.75
C SER A 30 -6.93 -1.52 2.10
N GLY A 31 -6.13 -1.82 1.09
CA GLY A 31 -4.69 -2.08 1.28
C GLY A 31 -3.93 -0.82 1.74
N ARG A 32 -4.55 0.36 1.62
CA ARG A 32 -3.97 1.67 1.96
C ARG A 32 -3.42 1.76 3.39
N PRO A 33 -4.15 1.39 4.46
CA PRO A 33 -3.61 1.37 5.83
C PRO A 33 -2.36 0.50 5.99
N TYR A 34 -2.31 -0.68 5.36
CA TYR A 34 -1.14 -1.56 5.44
C TYR A 34 0.07 -0.95 4.71
N LEU A 35 -0.15 -0.36 3.53
CA LEU A 35 0.91 0.32 2.78
C LEU A 35 1.45 1.56 3.52
N LEU A 36 0.56 2.33 4.15
CA LEU A 36 0.97 3.46 5.00
C LEU A 36 1.76 2.99 6.23
N GLY A 37 1.32 1.91 6.88
CA GLY A 37 2.04 1.31 7.99
C GLY A 37 3.43 0.81 7.60
N ALA A 38 3.54 0.13 6.46
CA ALA A 38 4.81 -0.33 5.91
C ALA A 38 5.75 0.85 5.58
N GLY A 39 5.24 1.88 4.90
CA GLY A 39 6.02 3.07 4.58
C GLY A 39 6.50 3.81 5.82
N GLY A 40 5.64 3.97 6.83
CA GLY A 40 6.01 4.56 8.12
C GLY A 40 7.10 3.75 8.84
N THR A 41 7.00 2.42 8.81
CA THR A 41 7.97 1.52 9.43
C THR A 41 9.34 1.64 8.77
N VAL A 42 9.39 1.62 7.43
CA VAL A 42 10.64 1.80 6.67
C VAL A 42 11.26 3.17 6.94
N THR A 43 10.43 4.22 7.03
CA THR A 43 10.89 5.59 7.33
C THR A 43 11.52 5.68 8.72
N LEU A 44 10.88 5.10 9.74
CA LEU A 44 11.43 5.05 11.10
C LEU A 44 12.73 4.25 11.14
N PHE A 45 12.80 3.13 10.42
CA PHE A 45 14.00 2.32 10.34
C PHE A 45 15.15 3.08 9.68
N ALA A 46 14.90 3.82 8.60
CA ALA A 46 15.90 4.64 7.93
C ALA A 46 16.43 5.76 8.85
N ALA A 47 15.55 6.42 9.60
CA ALA A 47 15.95 7.42 10.58
C ALA A 47 16.81 6.83 11.71
N ALA A 48 16.40 5.67 12.25
CA ALA A 48 17.15 4.97 13.29
C ALA A 48 18.53 4.51 12.78
N ALA A 49 18.60 3.98 11.57
CA ALA A 49 19.86 3.57 10.95
C ALA A 49 20.80 4.77 10.75
N GLY A 50 20.28 5.90 10.24
CA GLY A 50 21.05 7.13 10.09
C GLY A 50 21.62 7.64 11.42
N TYR A 51 20.79 7.61 12.48
CA TYR A 51 21.24 7.97 13.84
C TYR A 51 22.39 7.08 14.31
N VAL A 52 22.21 5.76 14.24
CA VAL A 52 23.18 4.78 14.74
C VAL A 52 24.50 4.91 13.98
N VAL A 53 24.45 5.01 12.65
CA VAL A 53 25.67 5.17 11.84
C VAL A 53 26.44 6.42 12.27
N ALA A 54 25.78 7.57 12.36
CA ALA A 54 26.43 8.82 12.74
C ALA A 54 26.97 8.81 14.18
N ALA A 55 26.23 8.23 15.13
CA ALA A 55 26.65 8.11 16.52
C ALA A 55 27.93 7.27 16.70
N ASN A 56 28.26 6.41 15.73
CA ASN A 56 29.42 5.52 15.80
C ASN A 56 30.62 5.98 14.94
N ASN A 57 30.50 7.03 14.12
CA ASN A 57 31.53 7.33 13.11
C ASN A 57 32.31 8.66 13.29
N GLU A 58 32.08 9.44 14.35
CA GLU A 58 32.82 10.70 14.67
C GLU A 58 33.17 11.57 13.44
N VAL A 59 32.22 11.73 12.51
CA VAL A 59 32.40 12.56 11.32
C VAL A 59 31.81 13.94 11.59
N ASP A 60 32.57 15.01 11.32
CA ASP A 60 32.10 16.39 11.52
C ASP A 60 31.02 16.80 10.50
N ALA A 61 31.23 16.45 9.24
CA ALA A 61 30.30 16.77 8.15
C ALA A 61 30.43 15.77 6.99
N VAL A 62 29.32 15.56 6.28
CA VAL A 62 29.25 14.71 5.09
C VAL A 62 28.69 15.52 3.94
N THR A 63 29.41 15.57 2.82
CA THR A 63 28.91 16.18 1.59
C THR A 63 28.24 15.12 0.73
N VAL A 64 26.96 15.35 0.43
CA VAL A 64 26.11 14.46 -0.37
C VAL A 64 26.10 14.97 -1.81
N PHE A 65 26.56 14.10 -2.72
CA PHE A 65 26.64 14.36 -4.17
C PHE A 65 27.37 15.65 -4.56
N ASP A 66 28.22 16.20 -3.68
CA ASP A 66 28.89 17.49 -3.86
C ASP A 66 27.94 18.70 -3.99
N LEU A 67 26.67 18.54 -3.59
CA LEU A 67 25.63 19.57 -3.65
C LEU A 67 25.23 20.09 -2.27
N VAL A 68 25.20 19.21 -1.27
CA VAL A 68 24.66 19.53 0.06
C VAL A 68 25.60 18.99 1.13
N THR A 69 26.06 19.87 2.02
CA THR A 69 26.85 19.48 3.20
C THR A 69 25.93 19.35 4.41
N LEU A 70 25.87 18.16 4.98
CA LEU A 70 25.11 17.87 6.20
C LEU A 70 26.05 17.79 7.41
N PRO A 71 25.62 18.27 8.59
CA PRO A 71 26.32 18.00 9.84
C PRO A 71 26.37 16.49 10.08
N GLY A 72 27.51 15.95 10.51
CA GLY A 72 27.63 14.54 10.86
C GLY A 72 27.03 14.17 12.22
N SER A 73 26.25 15.07 12.83
CA SER A 73 25.60 14.80 14.11
C SER A 73 24.53 13.71 13.98
N PRO A 74 24.33 12.87 15.02
CA PRO A 74 23.37 11.77 14.96
C PRO A 74 21.94 12.21 14.64
N ALA A 75 21.51 13.32 15.21
CA ALA A 75 20.18 13.88 14.96
C ALA A 75 20.01 14.35 13.50
N ALA A 76 21.04 15.00 12.93
CA ALA A 76 20.97 15.46 11.55
C ALA A 76 20.88 14.29 10.56
N MET A 77 21.66 13.23 10.79
CA MET A 77 21.63 12.02 9.94
C MET A 77 20.34 11.22 10.10
N ALA A 78 19.75 11.19 11.29
CA ALA A 78 18.44 10.59 11.50
C ALA A 78 17.34 11.33 10.70
N VAL A 79 17.33 12.67 10.80
CA VAL A 79 16.38 13.51 10.06
C VAL A 79 16.59 13.33 8.55
N TYR A 80 17.84 13.34 8.08
CA TYR A 80 18.14 13.12 6.67
C TYR A 80 17.61 11.77 6.18
N GLY A 81 17.90 10.67 6.88
CA GLY A 81 17.40 9.34 6.51
C GLY A 81 15.87 9.27 6.50
N GLY A 82 15.21 9.87 7.49
CA GLY A 82 13.75 9.95 7.55
C GLY A 82 13.13 10.78 6.43
N VAL A 83 13.66 11.96 6.14
CA VAL A 83 13.15 12.83 5.07
C VAL A 83 13.38 12.20 3.70
N LEU A 84 14.57 11.64 3.46
CA LEU A 84 14.89 11.00 2.19
C LEU A 84 13.98 9.80 1.91
N SER A 85 13.77 8.93 2.91
CA SER A 85 12.87 7.78 2.78
C SER A 85 11.43 8.20 2.54
N ALA A 86 10.92 9.19 3.28
CA ALA A 86 9.59 9.74 3.08
C ALA A 86 9.40 10.30 1.66
N LEU A 87 10.40 11.04 1.14
CA LEU A 87 10.38 11.58 -0.22
C LEU A 87 10.33 10.48 -1.28
N ILE A 88 11.18 9.46 -1.15
CA ILE A 88 11.22 8.34 -2.10
C ILE A 88 9.88 7.58 -2.09
N LEU A 89 9.37 7.23 -0.91
CA LEU A 89 8.12 6.50 -0.79
C LEU A 89 6.93 7.32 -1.31
N SER A 90 6.89 8.62 -1.01
CA SER A 90 5.87 9.53 -1.54
C SER A 90 5.92 9.62 -3.07
N ALA A 91 7.13 9.71 -3.65
CA ALA A 91 7.30 9.71 -5.09
C ALA A 91 6.80 8.41 -5.73
N LEU A 92 7.17 7.25 -5.18
CA LEU A 92 6.72 5.95 -5.69
C LEU A 92 5.20 5.80 -5.59
N PHE A 93 4.62 6.12 -4.44
CA PHE A 93 3.16 6.02 -4.23
C PHE A 93 2.41 7.01 -5.12
N GLY A 94 2.96 8.22 -5.30
CA GLY A 94 2.42 9.23 -6.20
C GLY A 94 2.46 8.76 -7.66
N LEU A 95 3.57 8.20 -8.11
CA LEU A 95 3.71 7.66 -9.47
C LEU A 95 2.72 6.51 -9.72
N VAL A 96 2.57 5.59 -8.77
CA VAL A 96 1.58 4.51 -8.86
C VAL A 96 0.17 5.08 -8.96
N ALA A 97 -0.19 6.06 -8.11
CA ALA A 97 -1.50 6.68 -8.16
C ALA A 97 -1.78 7.40 -9.50
N VAL A 98 -0.77 8.06 -10.08
CA VAL A 98 -0.88 8.68 -11.40
C VAL A 98 -1.04 7.62 -12.50
N ALA A 99 -0.26 6.54 -12.47
CA ALA A 99 -0.34 5.48 -13.44
C ALA A 99 -1.70 4.76 -13.41
N SER A 100 -2.22 4.46 -12.21
CA SER A 100 -3.52 3.82 -12.03
C SER A 100 -4.66 4.64 -12.63
N ARG A 101 -4.60 5.98 -12.55
CA ARG A 101 -5.62 6.83 -13.18
C ARG A 101 -5.68 6.66 -14.70
N PHE A 102 -4.53 6.53 -15.37
CA PHE A 102 -4.50 6.34 -16.82
C PHE A 102 -5.00 4.96 -17.25
N ASP A 103 -4.82 3.95 -16.41
CA ASP A 103 -5.36 2.60 -16.64
C ASP A 103 -6.88 2.60 -16.52
N ASP A 104 -7.44 3.26 -15.50
CA ASP A 104 -8.88 3.44 -15.30
C ASP A 104 -9.53 4.21 -16.48
N ASP A 105 -8.87 5.23 -17.01
CA ASP A 105 -9.36 6.02 -18.16
C ASP A 105 -9.31 5.23 -19.49
N ALA A 106 -8.54 4.14 -19.59
CA ALA A 106 -8.37 3.36 -20.83
C ALA A 106 -9.41 2.25 -21.04
N VAL A 107 -10.13 1.86 -19.98
CA VAL A 107 -11.16 0.79 -20.00
C VAL A 107 -12.60 1.30 -20.12
N ASN A 108 -12.78 2.62 -20.27
CA ASN A 108 -14.08 3.29 -20.46
C ASN A 108 -14.17 3.99 -21.81
#